data_AF-A0A8S1LMY8-F1
#
_entry.id   AF-A0A8S1LMY8-F1
#
_cell.length_a   1.000
_cell.length_b   1.000
_cell.length_c   1.000
_cell.angle_alpha   90.00
_cell.angle_beta   90.00
_cell.angle_gamma   90.00
#
_symmetry.space_group_name_H-M   'P 1'
#
loop_
_entity.id
_entity.type
_entity.pdbx_description
1 polymer ?
#
loop_
_entity_poly.entity_id
_entity_poly.type
_entity_poly.pdbx_seq_one_letter_code
_entity_poly.pdbx_strand_id
1 'polypeptide(L)'
;MNNEFVKTCSITQNKEEYICMNEQCCTSNRKQLHCYECITKIHRQKNNNFVNHLDDFKKISLIMQEVDKRKKERINFINQMITSLNDFKKEKFQIIEGYQNNPKEFLEQVKSYVEKEIDQFIQKLYEQIIEFNKFTEYQQQYHSQILKLYQQTTNLFIEDVVQNKGLLQVKLNNYIKKMDLDLHQQIVKYLQKQQVLEQQVQQLIKQPSTTNSFLFKSTVILILIIIGLNPIIMYKDFNEKNEFQQKMEEFHNLIKEFQREIEQKYDFVYQEFNKTVQYQINKLQGQIDQINDKQNQIESPFNQFKNYFNTKLKQYNETISSAIIDQTNVQKERILLLQQQLIRQDQLNDKIFIDSNRTSSVLYYQQMRVMKIEEDLKMVNKTITANFQGMEQQKTQLLKNIMKIHQRFENKNREQIKEKLVGKIHVDLDVKELEDFVIIYDELLSKPFNRQIVRQIQNITENQTIICIGGIKIDNPQIVLVAGCDYQDEIFQYTYHWQYARKSSSGDIYWYMAYPVAFGFSPKEEIFLTLCDDLDPNDQRRFSYWFENGEDGGRRIGNQTQLINSIEYKMVMYAF
;
A
#
# COMPACT_ATOMS: atom_id res chain seq x y z
N MET A 1 30.90 -3.50 -27.55
CA MET A 1 30.83 -2.09 -28.01
C MET A 1 32.18 -1.76 -28.61
N ASN A 2 32.25 -1.48 -29.91
CA ASN A 2 33.48 -1.03 -30.57
C ASN A 2 33.82 0.38 -30.04
N ASN A 3 34.99 0.54 -29.43
CA ASN A 3 35.50 1.79 -28.86
C ASN A 3 35.98 2.76 -29.97
N GLU A 4 35.11 3.13 -30.93
CA GLU A 4 35.45 4.07 -32.01
C GLU A 4 35.54 5.54 -31.55
N PHE A 5 35.20 5.84 -30.30
CA PHE A 5 35.07 7.22 -29.80
C PHE A 5 36.39 7.88 -29.38
N VAL A 6 37.46 7.09 -29.27
CA VAL A 6 38.71 7.57 -28.71
C VAL A 6 39.58 8.08 -29.84
N LYS A 7 39.55 9.40 -30.06
CA LYS A 7 40.47 10.06 -31.00
C LYS A 7 41.91 9.83 -30.55
N THR A 8 42.78 9.64 -31.53
CA THR A 8 44.22 9.61 -31.30
C THR A 8 44.70 11.04 -31.07
N CYS A 9 45.45 11.25 -30.00
CA CYS A 9 46.03 12.55 -29.68
C CYS A 9 47.03 12.96 -30.76
N SER A 10 46.88 14.15 -31.33
CA SER A 10 47.76 14.64 -32.40
C SER A 10 49.22 14.83 -31.97
N ILE A 11 49.48 14.98 -30.66
CA ILE A 11 50.81 15.23 -30.11
C ILE A 11 51.53 13.91 -29.79
N THR A 12 50.90 13.04 -29.01
CA THR A 12 51.56 11.84 -28.47
C THR A 12 51.18 10.55 -29.19
N GLN A 13 50.24 10.62 -30.14
CA GLN A 13 49.63 9.45 -30.79
C GLN A 13 48.93 8.46 -29.83
N ASN A 14 48.75 8.84 -28.56
CA ASN A 14 48.02 8.05 -27.57
C ASN A 14 46.52 8.33 -27.63
N LYS A 15 45.72 7.39 -27.15
CA LYS A 15 44.26 7.50 -27.03
C LYS A 15 43.82 8.64 -26.09
N GLU A 16 42.94 9.52 -26.57
CA GLU A 16 42.32 10.57 -25.75
C GLU A 16 41.15 10.01 -24.93
N GLU A 17 41.44 9.42 -23.77
CA GLU A 17 40.43 8.70 -22.97
C GLU A 17 40.32 9.18 -21.52
N TYR A 18 41.03 10.23 -21.12
CA TYR A 18 41.07 10.72 -19.74
C TYR A 18 40.38 12.07 -19.57
N ILE A 19 39.69 12.22 -18.43
CA ILE A 19 39.02 13.42 -17.96
C ILE A 19 39.50 13.73 -16.55
N CYS A 20 39.69 15.01 -16.23
CA CYS A 20 39.93 15.46 -14.85
C CYS A 20 38.59 15.66 -14.14
N MET A 21 38.38 14.96 -13.03
CA MET A 21 37.13 15.00 -12.26
C MET A 21 37.03 16.19 -11.30
N ASN A 22 38.06 17.03 -11.24
CA ASN A 22 38.05 18.24 -10.43
C ASN A 22 37.02 19.25 -10.97
N GLU A 23 36.22 19.83 -10.06
CA GLU A 23 35.11 20.73 -10.41
C GLU A 23 35.56 21.94 -11.25
N GLN A 24 36.74 22.50 -10.99
CA GLN A 24 37.29 23.64 -11.74
C GLN A 24 37.63 23.24 -13.20
N CYS A 25 38.05 21.99 -13.41
CA CYS A 25 38.39 21.49 -14.74
C CYS A 25 37.12 21.11 -15.52
N CYS A 26 36.18 20.43 -14.86
CA CYS A 26 34.90 20.03 -15.45
C CYS A 26 34.03 21.20 -15.89
N THR A 27 34.11 22.34 -15.21
CA THR A 27 33.33 23.55 -15.55
C THR A 27 34.00 24.44 -16.60
N SER A 28 35.25 24.14 -17.00
CA SER A 28 35.94 24.95 -17.99
C SER A 28 35.42 24.70 -19.42
N ASN A 29 35.33 25.75 -20.24
CA ASN A 29 34.96 25.63 -21.67
C ASN A 29 36.06 25.00 -22.54
N ARG A 30 37.07 24.37 -21.94
CA ARG A 30 38.19 23.76 -22.68
C ARG A 30 37.83 22.36 -23.14
N LYS A 31 38.62 21.83 -24.08
CA LYS A 31 38.58 20.40 -24.42
C LYS A 31 38.71 19.58 -23.14
N GLN A 32 37.79 18.64 -22.93
CA GLN A 32 37.70 17.87 -21.68
C GLN A 32 38.37 16.50 -21.77
N LEU A 33 38.40 15.91 -22.96
CA LEU A 33 38.98 14.60 -23.22
C LEU A 33 40.43 14.75 -23.71
N HIS A 34 41.37 14.06 -23.06
CA HIS A 34 42.81 14.14 -23.36
C HIS A 34 43.47 12.77 -23.23
N CYS A 35 44.67 12.60 -23.80
CA CYS A 35 45.52 11.48 -23.41
C CYS A 35 46.18 11.76 -22.05
N TYR A 36 46.61 10.71 -21.34
CA TYR A 36 47.16 10.82 -19.99
C TYR A 36 48.36 11.79 -19.90
N GLU A 37 49.27 11.73 -20.87
CA GLU A 37 50.45 12.59 -20.91
C GLU A 37 50.09 14.07 -21.11
N CYS A 38 49.17 14.36 -22.04
CA CYS A 38 48.72 15.73 -22.31
C CYS A 38 47.97 16.32 -21.12
N ILE A 39 47.05 15.58 -20.49
CA ILE A 39 46.32 16.09 -19.33
C ILE A 39 47.24 16.31 -18.13
N THR A 40 48.22 15.43 -17.92
CA THR A 40 49.25 15.60 -16.90
C THR A 40 50.09 16.85 -17.17
N LYS A 41 50.53 17.05 -18.42
CA LYS A 41 51.31 18.23 -18.82
C LYS A 41 50.52 19.53 -18.62
N ILE A 42 49.23 19.54 -18.98
CA ILE A 42 48.33 20.69 -18.77
C ILE A 42 48.25 21.06 -17.28
N HIS A 43 48.14 20.07 -16.39
CA HIS A 43 48.05 20.30 -14.94
C HIS A 43 49.41 20.55 -14.27
N ARG A 44 50.54 20.15 -14.89
CA ARG A 44 51.90 20.43 -14.40
C ARG A 44 52.49 21.75 -14.87
N GLN A 45 52.08 22.30 -16.03
CA GLN A 45 52.78 23.40 -16.71
C GLN A 45 52.30 24.84 -16.41
N LYS A 46 51.77 25.18 -15.22
CA LYS A 46 51.46 26.60 -14.92
C LYS A 46 51.88 27.07 -13.53
N ASN A 47 52.78 28.06 -13.52
CA ASN A 47 53.26 28.88 -12.39
C ASN A 47 52.17 29.69 -11.63
N ASN A 48 50.88 29.43 -11.83
CA ASN A 48 49.80 30.19 -11.18
C ASN A 48 48.76 29.22 -10.59
N ASN A 49 48.84 28.97 -9.28
CA ASN A 49 47.76 28.61 -8.34
C ASN A 49 46.70 27.56 -8.74
N PHE A 50 46.93 26.68 -9.70
CA PHE A 50 46.05 25.53 -9.93
C PHE A 50 46.64 24.27 -9.28
N VAL A 51 45.83 23.69 -8.40
CA VAL A 51 46.14 22.62 -7.46
C VAL A 51 46.51 21.30 -8.17
N ASN A 52 47.41 20.53 -7.55
CA ASN A 52 47.87 19.21 -8.00
C ASN A 52 46.76 18.14 -7.92
N HIS A 53 45.80 18.16 -8.84
CA HIS A 53 44.72 17.17 -8.95
C HIS A 53 45.09 15.97 -9.84
N LEU A 54 46.34 15.50 -9.80
CA LEU A 54 46.80 14.40 -10.66
C LEU A 54 46.07 13.06 -10.35
N ASP A 55 45.58 12.90 -9.13
CA ASP A 55 44.82 11.73 -8.69
C ASP A 55 43.36 11.74 -9.18
N ASP A 56 42.89 12.85 -9.73
CA ASP A 56 41.49 13.04 -10.17
C ASP A 56 41.27 12.66 -11.64
N PHE A 57 42.27 12.09 -12.33
CA PHE A 57 42.13 11.67 -13.72
C PHE A 57 41.42 10.32 -13.82
N LYS A 58 40.27 10.29 -14.50
CA LYS A 58 39.52 9.07 -14.74
C LYS A 58 39.37 8.78 -16.23
N LYS A 59 39.40 7.49 -16.57
CA LYS A 59 39.09 7.03 -17.91
C LYS A 59 37.60 7.22 -18.20
N ILE A 60 37.28 7.77 -19.37
CA ILE A 60 35.88 7.99 -19.78
C ILE A 60 35.09 6.68 -19.84
N SER A 61 35.72 5.57 -20.21
CA SER A 61 35.06 4.25 -20.23
C SER A 61 34.56 3.82 -18.85
N LEU A 62 35.34 4.08 -17.79
CA LEU A 62 34.94 3.78 -16.40
C LEU A 62 33.82 4.71 -15.92
N ILE A 63 33.87 5.99 -16.32
CA ILE A 63 32.80 6.96 -16.03
C ILE A 63 31.50 6.50 -16.70
N MET A 64 31.54 6.16 -17.99
CA MET A 64 30.36 5.75 -18.74
C MET A 64 29.76 4.43 -18.22
N GLN A 65 30.58 3.46 -17.82
CA GLN A 65 30.10 2.23 -17.18
C GLN A 65 29.31 2.51 -15.89
N GLU A 66 29.82 3.39 -15.04
CA GLU A 66 29.15 3.79 -13.81
C GLU A 66 27.88 4.63 -14.09
N VAL A 67 27.91 5.50 -15.09
CA VAL A 67 26.73 6.26 -15.55
C VAL A 67 25.65 5.32 -16.07
N ASP A 68 26.00 4.31 -16.86
CA ASP A 68 25.05 3.31 -17.36
C ASP A 68 24.43 2.49 -16.23
N LYS A 69 25.24 2.10 -15.23
CA LYS A 69 24.76 1.42 -14.03
C LYS A 69 23.75 2.29 -13.28
N ARG A 70 24.11 3.54 -12.96
CA ARG A 70 23.23 4.48 -12.25
C ARG A 70 21.97 4.82 -13.04
N LYS A 71 22.07 4.98 -14.37
CA LYS A 71 20.92 5.16 -15.25
C LYS A 71 19.92 4.03 -15.10
N LYS A 72 20.38 2.78 -15.17
CA LYS A 72 19.50 1.60 -15.02
C LYS A 72 18.82 1.58 -13.65
N GLU A 73 19.57 1.83 -12.58
CA GLU A 73 19.03 1.90 -11.22
C GLU A 73 17.96 3.00 -11.09
N ARG A 74 18.24 4.21 -11.58
CA ARG A 74 17.31 5.34 -11.53
C ARG A 74 16.07 5.12 -12.38
N ILE A 75 16.21 4.60 -13.60
CA ILE A 75 15.06 4.29 -14.47
C ILE A 75 14.16 3.24 -13.81
N ASN A 76 14.75 2.17 -13.24
CA ASN A 76 13.99 1.15 -12.52
C ASN A 76 13.21 1.77 -11.35
N PHE A 77 13.86 2.61 -10.55
CA PHE A 77 13.22 3.33 -9.46
C PHE A 77 12.11 4.28 -9.94
N ILE A 78 12.33 5.04 -11.01
CA ILE A 78 11.29 5.91 -11.59
C ILE A 78 10.07 5.08 -12.01
N ASN A 79 10.28 3.93 -12.68
CA ASN A 79 9.17 3.06 -13.08
C ASN A 79 8.37 2.56 -11.88
N GLN A 80 9.05 2.15 -10.80
CA GLN A 80 8.39 1.79 -9.54
C GLN A 80 7.60 2.96 -8.95
N MET A 81 8.15 4.17 -9.03
CA MET A 81 7.49 5.39 -8.56
C MET A 81 6.23 5.72 -9.37
N ILE A 82 6.28 5.56 -10.69
CA ILE A 82 5.12 5.76 -11.58
C ILE A 82 4.00 4.77 -11.23
N THR A 83 4.31 3.48 -11.01
CA THR A 83 3.33 2.50 -10.55
C THR A 83 2.70 2.93 -9.23
N SER A 84 3.52 3.30 -8.25
CA SER A 84 3.04 3.76 -6.94
C SER A 84 2.15 5.02 -7.01
N LEU A 85 2.42 5.93 -7.95
CA LEU A 85 1.58 7.12 -8.17
C LEU A 85 0.23 6.77 -8.81
N ASN A 86 0.19 5.79 -9.72
CA ASN A 86 -1.06 5.30 -10.29
C ASN A 86 -1.92 4.58 -9.25
N ASP A 87 -1.31 3.81 -8.35
CA ASP A 87 -2.03 3.17 -7.25
C ASP A 87 -2.58 4.22 -6.27
N PHE A 88 -1.77 5.23 -5.94
CA PHE A 88 -2.22 6.39 -5.15
C PHE A 88 -3.37 7.15 -5.84
N LYS A 89 -3.33 7.31 -7.17
CA LYS A 89 -4.43 7.91 -7.95
C LYS A 89 -5.73 7.13 -7.77
N LYS A 90 -5.68 5.80 -7.92
CA LYS A 90 -6.83 4.90 -7.73
C LYS A 90 -7.39 4.98 -6.31
N GLU A 91 -6.53 4.94 -5.30
CA GLU A 91 -6.92 5.08 -3.88
C GLU A 91 -7.69 6.40 -3.66
N LYS A 92 -7.18 7.53 -4.18
CA LYS A 92 -7.86 8.82 -4.03
C LYS A 92 -9.19 8.88 -4.78
N PHE A 93 -9.29 8.24 -5.94
CA PHE A 93 -10.58 8.15 -6.65
C PHE A 93 -11.61 7.38 -5.85
N GLN A 94 -11.24 6.25 -5.24
CA GLN A 94 -12.13 5.48 -4.36
C GLN A 94 -12.60 6.29 -3.16
N ILE A 95 -11.69 7.05 -2.52
CA ILE A 95 -12.05 7.96 -1.43
C ILE A 95 -13.05 9.02 -1.91
N ILE A 96 -12.82 9.61 -3.09
CA ILE A 96 -13.73 10.61 -3.68
C ILE A 96 -15.10 10.01 -4.00
N GLU A 97 -15.15 8.78 -4.52
CA GLU A 97 -16.39 8.05 -4.81
C GLU A 97 -17.17 7.65 -3.56
N GLY A 98 -16.48 7.48 -2.43
CA GLY A 98 -17.10 7.23 -1.12
C GLY A 98 -18.01 8.35 -0.65
N TYR A 99 -17.88 9.58 -1.17
CA TYR A 99 -18.76 10.71 -0.85
C TYR A 99 -20.06 10.69 -1.69
N GLN A 100 -20.86 9.63 -1.53
CA GLN A 100 -22.07 9.38 -2.33
C GLN A 100 -23.15 10.47 -2.24
N ASN A 101 -23.11 11.31 -1.21
CA ASN A 101 -24.08 12.39 -1.00
C ASN A 101 -23.80 13.64 -1.85
N ASN A 102 -22.73 13.64 -2.67
CA ASN A 102 -22.32 14.78 -3.47
C ASN A 102 -22.84 14.75 -4.91
N PRO A 103 -23.09 15.92 -5.54
CA PRO A 103 -23.38 15.98 -6.97
C PRO A 103 -22.27 15.34 -7.80
N LYS A 104 -22.64 14.53 -8.79
CA LYS A 104 -21.66 13.84 -9.67
C LYS A 104 -20.69 14.81 -10.34
N GLU A 105 -21.18 15.96 -10.79
CA GLU A 105 -20.37 17.02 -11.42
C GLU A 105 -19.25 17.53 -10.50
N PHE A 106 -19.56 17.68 -9.20
CA PHE A 106 -18.57 18.09 -8.21
C PHE A 106 -17.50 17.00 -8.00
N LEU A 107 -17.92 15.74 -7.87
CA LEU A 107 -17.00 14.62 -7.72
C LEU A 107 -16.05 14.50 -8.92
N GLU A 108 -16.57 14.66 -10.15
CA GLU A 108 -15.77 14.65 -11.37
C GLU A 108 -14.79 15.83 -11.44
N GLN A 109 -15.18 17.01 -10.95
CA GLN A 109 -14.25 18.15 -10.86
C GLN A 109 -13.07 17.86 -9.91
N VAL A 110 -13.34 17.24 -8.75
CA VAL A 110 -12.29 16.87 -7.79
C VAL A 110 -11.39 15.77 -8.36
N LYS A 111 -11.96 14.74 -8.99
CA LYS A 111 -11.19 13.68 -9.67
C LYS A 111 -10.29 14.25 -10.75
N SER A 112 -10.83 15.12 -11.61
CA SER A 112 -10.07 15.77 -12.70
C SER A 112 -8.88 16.57 -12.18
N TYR A 113 -9.04 17.27 -11.04
CA TYR A 113 -7.93 17.98 -10.42
C TYR A 113 -6.84 17.03 -9.90
N VAL A 114 -7.23 15.97 -9.19
CA VAL A 114 -6.30 14.94 -8.66
C VAL A 114 -5.56 14.27 -9.81
N GLU A 115 -6.27 13.88 -10.87
CA GLU A 115 -5.70 13.27 -12.06
C GLU A 115 -4.64 14.17 -12.70
N LYS A 116 -5.01 15.42 -12.98
CA LYS A 116 -4.14 16.39 -13.63
C LYS A 116 -2.82 16.58 -12.87
N GLU A 117 -2.88 16.71 -11.55
CA GLU A 117 -1.70 16.93 -10.71
C GLU A 117 -0.78 15.69 -10.66
N ILE A 118 -1.36 14.48 -10.57
CA ILE A 118 -0.59 13.23 -10.59
C ILE A 118 0.03 13.01 -11.97
N ASP A 119 -0.75 13.17 -13.03
CA ASP A 119 -0.29 12.94 -14.40
C ASP A 119 0.79 13.95 -14.82
N GLN A 120 0.71 15.20 -14.35
CA GLN A 120 1.79 16.19 -14.51
C GLN A 120 3.09 15.76 -13.83
N PHE A 121 3.01 15.13 -12.66
CA PHE A 121 4.20 14.64 -11.97
C PHE A 121 4.78 13.39 -12.67
N ILE A 122 3.92 12.46 -13.12
CA ILE A 122 4.32 11.31 -13.94
C ILE A 122 5.00 11.76 -15.24
N GLN A 123 4.47 12.80 -15.89
CA GLN A 123 5.07 13.35 -17.10
C GLN A 123 6.51 13.85 -16.87
N LYS A 124 6.77 14.55 -15.77
CA LYS A 124 8.14 14.98 -15.40
C LYS A 124 9.08 13.79 -15.18
N LEU A 125 8.57 12.69 -14.64
CA LEU A 125 9.34 11.46 -14.45
C LEU A 125 9.70 10.81 -15.80
N TYR A 126 8.76 10.77 -16.76
CA TYR A 126 9.05 10.30 -18.11
C TYR A 126 10.07 11.18 -18.84
N GLU A 127 10.00 12.50 -18.67
CA GLU A 127 10.99 13.44 -19.21
C GLU A 127 12.41 13.13 -18.71
N GLN A 128 12.57 12.78 -17.42
CA GLN A 128 13.84 12.35 -16.87
C GLN A 128 14.34 11.03 -17.47
N ILE A 129 13.46 10.04 -17.68
CA ILE A 129 13.82 8.79 -18.36
C ILE A 129 14.32 9.07 -19.78
N ILE A 130 13.61 9.93 -20.52
CA ILE A 130 14.00 10.34 -21.88
C ILE A 130 15.36 11.03 -21.85
N GLU A 131 15.60 11.91 -20.87
CA GLU A 131 16.90 12.58 -20.70
C GLU A 131 18.01 11.56 -20.46
N PHE A 132 17.82 10.60 -19.54
CA PHE A 132 18.82 9.57 -19.26
C PHE A 132 19.13 8.69 -20.49
N ASN A 133 18.13 8.41 -21.32
CA ASN A 133 18.31 7.60 -22.53
C ASN A 133 19.08 8.31 -23.64
N LYS A 134 19.28 9.64 -23.57
CA LYS A 134 20.16 10.37 -24.50
C LYS A 134 21.64 10.04 -24.29
N PHE A 135 22.02 9.54 -23.12
CA PHE A 135 23.41 9.25 -22.75
C PHE A 135 23.75 7.77 -23.02
N THR A 136 23.70 7.36 -24.29
CA THR A 136 24.19 6.03 -24.71
C THR A 136 25.70 6.01 -24.90
N GLU A 137 26.25 7.13 -25.37
CA GLU A 137 27.66 7.29 -25.70
C GLU A 137 28.17 8.65 -25.21
N TYR A 138 29.48 8.75 -24.95
CA TYR A 138 30.07 10.03 -24.57
C TYR A 138 30.07 10.99 -25.75
N GLN A 139 29.38 12.12 -25.59
CA GLN A 139 29.43 13.24 -26.52
C GLN A 139 29.81 14.50 -25.76
N GLN A 140 30.70 15.32 -26.32
CA GLN A 140 31.21 16.52 -25.66
C GLN A 140 30.09 17.51 -25.28
N GLN A 141 29.02 17.59 -26.09
CA GLN A 141 27.85 18.43 -25.81
C GLN A 141 27.07 18.02 -24.56
N TYR A 142 27.22 16.75 -24.13
CA TYR A 142 26.57 16.20 -22.94
C TYR A 142 27.50 16.06 -21.73
N HIS A 143 28.72 16.60 -21.82
CA HIS A 143 29.77 16.39 -20.83
C HIS A 143 29.32 16.75 -19.40
N SER A 144 28.71 17.93 -19.23
CA SER A 144 28.25 18.39 -17.92
C SER A 144 27.13 17.53 -17.36
N GLN A 145 26.18 17.07 -18.19
CA GLN A 145 25.10 16.17 -17.73
C GLN A 145 25.64 14.79 -17.34
N ILE A 146 26.54 14.22 -18.14
CA ILE A 146 27.17 12.91 -17.85
C ILE A 146 27.92 12.98 -16.51
N LEU A 147 28.70 14.04 -16.29
CA LEU A 147 29.41 14.22 -15.02
C LEU A 147 28.46 14.46 -13.85
N LYS A 148 27.38 15.22 -14.04
CA LYS A 148 26.34 15.40 -13.01
C LYS A 148 25.71 14.07 -12.60
N LEU A 149 25.39 13.20 -13.58
CA LEU A 149 24.90 11.84 -13.33
C LEU A 149 25.92 10.97 -12.59
N TYR A 150 27.20 11.08 -12.96
CA TYR A 150 28.29 10.37 -12.32
C TYR A 150 28.56 10.84 -10.89
N GLN A 151 28.44 12.14 -10.61
CA GLN A 151 28.73 12.72 -9.30
C GLN A 151 27.56 12.55 -8.33
N GLN A 152 26.32 12.77 -8.79
CA GLN A 152 25.14 12.60 -7.96
C GLN A 152 24.96 11.11 -7.60
N THR A 153 24.91 10.79 -6.31
CA THR A 153 24.67 9.42 -5.86
C THR A 153 23.23 8.98 -6.18
N THR A 154 23.00 7.68 -6.35
CA THR A 154 21.65 7.14 -6.56
C THR A 154 20.72 7.48 -5.38
N ASN A 155 21.24 7.48 -4.15
CA ASN A 155 20.46 7.79 -2.95
C ASN A 155 19.95 9.23 -2.93
N LEU A 156 20.80 10.22 -3.23
CA LEU A 156 20.38 11.63 -3.28
C LEU A 156 19.31 11.87 -4.34
N PHE A 157 19.38 11.16 -5.47
CA PHE A 157 18.33 11.21 -6.49
C PHE A 157 17.01 10.60 -5.98
N ILE A 158 17.08 9.43 -5.32
CA ILE A 158 15.91 8.77 -4.74
C ILE A 158 15.23 9.68 -3.71
N GLU A 159 16.01 10.28 -2.80
CA GLU A 159 15.50 11.19 -1.77
C GLU A 159 14.75 12.39 -2.36
N ASP A 160 15.30 13.03 -3.39
CA ASP A 160 14.65 14.16 -4.08
C ASP A 160 13.31 13.76 -4.71
N VAL A 161 13.24 12.62 -5.40
CA VAL A 161 11.99 12.13 -6.01
C VAL A 161 10.96 11.76 -4.95
N VAL A 162 11.37 11.11 -3.85
CA VAL A 162 10.49 10.75 -2.73
C VAL A 162 9.94 12.00 -2.05
N GLN A 163 10.78 13.01 -1.82
CA GLN A 163 10.37 14.28 -1.23
C GLN A 163 9.33 14.98 -2.12
N ASN A 164 9.55 15.04 -3.43
CA ASN A 164 8.61 15.63 -4.38
C ASN A 164 7.26 14.89 -4.42
N LYS A 165 7.28 13.55 -4.35
CA LYS A 165 6.06 12.75 -4.16
C LYS A 165 5.35 13.10 -2.85
N GLY A 166 6.07 13.21 -1.75
CA GLY A 166 5.49 13.59 -0.44
C GLY A 166 4.79 14.95 -0.49
N LEU A 167 5.42 15.94 -1.13
CA LEU A 167 4.81 17.27 -1.33
C LEU A 167 3.52 17.21 -2.16
N LEU A 168 3.51 16.41 -3.23
CA LEU A 168 2.30 16.17 -4.04
C LEU A 168 1.18 15.54 -3.21
N GLN A 169 1.49 14.50 -2.42
CA GLN A 169 0.50 13.83 -1.57
C GLN A 169 -0.11 14.79 -0.55
N VAL A 170 0.72 15.61 0.12
CA VAL A 170 0.24 16.64 1.05
C VAL A 170 -0.66 17.65 0.35
N LYS A 171 -0.26 18.14 -0.83
CA LYS A 171 -1.05 19.08 -1.64
C LYS A 171 -2.43 18.51 -1.98
N LEU A 172 -2.49 17.27 -2.44
CA LEU A 172 -3.74 16.60 -2.85
C LEU A 172 -4.65 16.29 -1.66
N ASN A 173 -4.10 15.80 -0.54
CA ASN A 173 -4.87 15.55 0.67
C ASN A 173 -5.46 16.84 1.24
N ASN A 174 -4.69 17.93 1.24
CA ASN A 174 -5.19 19.24 1.67
C ASN A 174 -6.30 19.78 0.75
N TYR A 175 -6.18 19.56 -0.55
CA TYR A 175 -7.22 19.94 -1.52
C TYR A 175 -8.53 19.17 -1.26
N ILE A 176 -8.46 17.84 -1.16
CA ILE A 176 -9.64 16.99 -0.88
C ILE A 176 -10.30 17.39 0.44
N LYS A 177 -9.50 17.58 1.51
CA LYS A 177 -10.01 18.02 2.82
C LYS A 177 -10.67 19.40 2.77
N LYS A 178 -10.10 20.34 2.01
CA LYS A 178 -10.70 21.67 1.84
C LYS A 178 -12.06 21.59 1.14
N MET A 179 -12.16 20.74 0.11
CA MET A 179 -13.41 20.54 -0.62
C MET A 179 -14.49 19.91 0.27
N ASP A 180 -14.13 18.96 1.14
CA ASP A 180 -15.05 18.37 2.12
C ASP A 180 -15.55 19.41 3.15
N LEU A 181 -14.65 20.25 3.67
CA LEU A 181 -14.98 21.34 4.60
C LEU A 181 -15.89 22.40 3.97
N ASP A 182 -15.59 22.85 2.74
CA ASP A 182 -16.40 23.83 2.01
C ASP A 182 -17.80 23.29 1.73
N LEU A 183 -17.92 21.99 1.46
CA LEU A 183 -19.19 21.32 1.24
C LEU A 183 -20.01 21.18 2.52
N HIS A 184 -19.40 20.78 3.63
CA HIS A 184 -20.10 20.72 4.92
C HIS A 184 -20.66 22.11 5.29
N GLN A 185 -19.91 23.17 5.02
CA GLN A 185 -20.39 24.55 5.18
C GLN A 185 -21.54 24.90 4.22
N GLN A 186 -21.53 24.42 2.97
CA GLN A 186 -22.64 24.62 2.03
C GLN A 186 -23.91 23.87 2.45
N ILE A 187 -23.79 22.62 2.92
CA ILE A 187 -24.93 21.84 3.45
C ILE A 187 -25.53 22.55 4.66
N VAL A 188 -24.70 23.04 5.59
CA VAL A 188 -25.16 23.83 6.74
C VAL A 188 -25.91 25.09 6.27
N LYS A 189 -25.40 25.81 5.26
CA LYS A 189 -26.10 26.97 4.67
C LYS A 189 -27.43 26.59 4.02
N TYR A 190 -27.51 25.44 3.35
CA TYR A 190 -28.75 24.93 2.75
C TYR A 190 -29.78 24.52 3.81
N LEU A 191 -29.36 23.81 4.84
CA LEU A 191 -30.21 23.43 5.97
C LEU A 191 -30.72 24.65 6.73
N GLN A 192 -29.89 25.68 6.92
CA GLN A 192 -30.31 26.96 7.49
C GLN A 192 -31.36 27.65 6.60
N LYS A 193 -31.17 27.68 5.28
CA LYS A 193 -32.18 28.22 4.35
C LYS A 193 -33.49 27.42 4.41
N GLN A 194 -33.42 26.10 4.50
CA GLN A 194 -34.60 25.24 4.63
C GLN A 194 -35.33 25.51 5.94
N GLN A 195 -34.63 25.63 7.07
CA GLN A 195 -35.22 26.02 8.35
C GLN A 195 -35.91 27.38 8.28
N VAL A 196 -35.31 28.37 7.60
CA VAL A 196 -35.94 29.68 7.41
C VAL A 196 -37.22 29.56 6.57
N LEU A 197 -37.21 28.76 5.49
CA LEU A 197 -38.40 28.47 4.69
C LEU A 197 -39.49 27.74 5.48
N GLU A 198 -39.13 26.74 6.27
CA GLU A 198 -40.07 26.03 7.15
C GLU A 198 -40.65 26.97 8.20
N GLN A 199 -39.85 27.85 8.79
CA GLN A 199 -40.33 28.89 9.70
C GLN A 199 -41.28 29.86 8.99
N GLN A 200 -41.00 30.28 7.76
CA GLN A 200 -41.90 31.12 6.97
C GLN A 200 -43.22 30.41 6.65
N VAL A 201 -43.17 29.14 6.26
CA VAL A 201 -44.36 28.31 6.01
C VAL A 201 -45.16 28.12 7.30
N GLN A 202 -44.51 27.83 8.43
CA GLN A 202 -45.18 27.73 9.72
C GLN A 202 -45.77 29.06 10.18
N GLN A 203 -45.10 30.19 9.90
CA GLN A 203 -45.65 31.52 10.16
C GLN A 203 -46.87 31.80 9.28
N LEU A 204 -46.87 31.40 8.01
CA LEU A 204 -48.03 31.47 7.11
C LEU A 204 -49.18 30.58 7.58
N ILE A 205 -48.89 29.42 8.18
CA ILE A 205 -49.89 28.53 8.77
C ILE A 205 -50.44 29.09 10.10
N LYS A 206 -49.58 29.71 10.92
CA LYS A 206 -49.91 30.28 12.23
C LYS A 206 -50.52 31.67 12.17
N GLN A 207 -50.36 32.39 11.06
CA GLN A 207 -51.14 33.57 10.75
C GLN A 207 -52.32 33.14 9.89
N PRO A 208 -53.48 32.80 10.48
CA PRO A 208 -54.72 32.84 9.73
C PRO A 208 -54.94 34.31 9.37
N SER A 209 -54.38 34.76 8.25
CA SER A 209 -54.93 35.96 7.61
C SER A 209 -56.37 35.61 7.30
N THR A 210 -57.25 36.36 7.95
CA THR A 210 -58.69 36.17 8.10
C THR A 210 -59.48 36.31 6.80
N THR A 211 -58.85 36.05 5.65
CA THR A 211 -59.50 36.09 4.35
C THR A 211 -59.06 34.91 3.51
N ASN A 212 -59.95 33.90 3.52
CA ASN A 212 -60.07 32.83 2.54
C ASN A 212 -59.13 31.61 2.62
N SER A 213 -58.96 31.04 3.83
CA SER A 213 -58.63 29.61 3.98
C SER A 213 -59.58 28.69 3.21
N PHE A 214 -60.82 29.12 2.99
CA PHE A 214 -61.78 28.39 2.18
C PHE A 214 -61.38 28.40 0.69
N LEU A 215 -60.98 29.54 0.10
CA LEU A 215 -60.59 29.55 -1.32
C LEU A 215 -59.35 28.70 -1.57
N PHE A 216 -58.32 28.74 -0.72
CA PHE A 216 -57.11 27.94 -0.97
C PHE A 216 -57.39 26.43 -0.87
N LYS A 217 -58.09 25.99 0.18
CA LYS A 217 -58.50 24.59 0.33
C LYS A 217 -59.47 24.17 -0.78
N SER A 218 -60.43 25.02 -1.13
CA SER A 218 -61.37 24.78 -2.22
C SER A 218 -60.68 24.75 -3.58
N THR A 219 -59.61 25.53 -3.82
CA THR A 219 -58.89 25.54 -5.11
C THR A 219 -58.05 24.27 -5.28
N VAL A 220 -57.38 23.80 -4.22
CA VAL A 220 -56.64 22.52 -4.25
C VAL A 220 -57.61 21.34 -4.42
N ILE A 221 -58.77 21.38 -3.74
CA ILE A 221 -59.82 20.38 -3.91
C ILE A 221 -60.47 20.46 -5.30
N LEU A 222 -60.70 21.66 -5.87
CA LEU A 222 -61.23 21.83 -7.23
C LEU A 222 -60.30 21.26 -8.28
N ILE A 223 -58.98 21.46 -8.13
CA ILE A 223 -57.96 20.93 -9.06
C ILE A 223 -57.94 19.40 -9.02
N LEU A 224 -58.01 18.80 -7.83
CA LEU A 224 -58.09 17.35 -7.66
C LEU A 224 -59.41 16.77 -8.21
N ILE A 225 -60.53 17.49 -8.04
CA ILE A 225 -61.84 17.13 -8.59
C ILE A 225 -61.85 17.27 -10.12
N ILE A 226 -61.25 18.31 -10.71
CA ILE A 226 -61.18 18.48 -12.18
C ILE A 226 -60.32 17.39 -12.83
N ILE A 227 -59.22 17.01 -12.18
CA ILE A 227 -58.36 15.90 -12.65
C ILE A 227 -59.07 14.55 -12.51
N GLY A 228 -59.84 14.35 -11.42
CA GLY A 228 -60.60 13.11 -11.17
C GLY A 228 -61.91 12.99 -11.95
N LEU A 229 -62.58 14.10 -12.31
CA LEU A 229 -63.86 14.11 -13.03
C LEU A 229 -63.73 14.15 -14.56
N ASN A 230 -62.51 14.33 -15.10
CA ASN A 230 -62.29 14.36 -16.54
C ASN A 230 -62.75 13.07 -17.29
N PRO A 231 -62.73 11.86 -16.68
CA PRO A 231 -63.34 10.66 -17.27
C PRO A 231 -64.88 10.61 -17.13
N ILE A 232 -65.46 11.32 -16.16
CA ILE A 232 -66.89 11.27 -15.83
C ILE A 232 -67.70 12.29 -16.66
N ILE A 233 -67.09 13.41 -17.04
CA ILE A 233 -67.74 14.44 -17.88
C ILE A 233 -67.93 13.97 -19.33
N MET A 234 -67.24 12.92 -19.79
CA MET A 234 -67.46 12.31 -21.11
C MET A 234 -68.66 11.36 -21.21
N TYR A 235 -69.33 11.02 -20.09
CA TYR A 235 -70.57 10.23 -20.12
C TYR A 235 -71.76 11.10 -19.70
N LYS A 236 -72.31 11.84 -20.67
CA LYS A 236 -73.47 12.70 -20.48
C LYS A 236 -74.71 12.02 -21.04
N ASP A 237 -75.44 11.33 -20.18
CA ASP A 237 -76.92 11.25 -20.17
C ASP A 237 -77.37 10.37 -19.00
N PHE A 238 -77.51 10.97 -17.82
CA PHE A 238 -78.32 10.39 -16.75
C PHE A 238 -79.12 11.51 -16.07
N ASN A 239 -80.42 11.49 -16.32
CA ASN A 239 -81.39 12.48 -15.87
C ASN A 239 -82.03 12.10 -14.51
N GLU A 240 -81.32 11.35 -13.67
CA GLU A 240 -81.82 10.91 -12.38
C GLU A 240 -80.87 11.35 -11.26
N LYS A 241 -81.19 12.51 -10.68
CA LYS A 241 -80.44 13.15 -9.59
C LYS A 241 -80.28 12.24 -8.35
N ASN A 242 -81.20 11.29 -8.17
CA ASN A 242 -81.17 10.30 -7.09
C ASN A 242 -80.13 9.19 -7.33
N GLU A 243 -79.94 8.72 -8.57
CA GLU A 243 -78.96 7.68 -8.86
C GLU A 243 -77.52 8.20 -8.72
N PHE A 244 -77.29 9.48 -9.06
CA PHE A 244 -75.98 10.12 -8.85
C PHE A 244 -75.64 10.28 -7.36
N GLN A 245 -76.60 10.68 -6.53
CA GLN A 245 -76.38 10.78 -5.08
C GLN A 245 -76.09 9.40 -4.48
N GLN A 246 -76.81 8.36 -4.91
CA GLN A 246 -76.57 6.99 -4.49
C GLN A 246 -75.17 6.51 -4.90
N LYS A 247 -74.74 6.74 -6.14
CA LYS A 247 -73.38 6.39 -6.59
C LYS A 247 -72.29 7.19 -5.92
N MET A 248 -72.56 8.44 -5.54
CA MET A 248 -71.62 9.25 -4.74
C MET A 248 -71.50 8.74 -3.32
N GLU A 249 -72.57 8.24 -2.72
CA GLU A 249 -72.56 7.64 -1.39
C GLU A 249 -71.87 6.28 -1.40
N GLU A 250 -72.12 5.45 -2.42
CA GLU A 250 -71.38 4.22 -2.69
C GLU A 250 -69.87 4.48 -2.87
N PHE A 251 -69.50 5.50 -3.65
CA PHE A 251 -68.11 5.89 -3.85
C PHE A 251 -67.47 6.42 -2.56
N HIS A 252 -68.20 7.19 -1.75
CA HIS A 252 -67.72 7.68 -0.47
C HIS A 252 -67.49 6.52 0.53
N ASN A 253 -68.37 5.52 0.53
CA ASN A 253 -68.20 4.31 1.33
C ASN A 253 -67.01 3.48 0.84
N LEU A 254 -66.81 3.36 -0.48
CA LEU A 254 -65.66 2.70 -1.08
C LEU A 254 -64.33 3.39 -0.68
N ILE A 255 -64.30 4.72 -0.68
CA ILE A 255 -63.13 5.50 -0.23
C ILE A 255 -62.84 5.25 1.25
N LYS A 256 -63.88 5.23 2.10
CA LYS A 256 -63.70 4.95 3.54
C LYS A 256 -63.18 3.53 3.78
N GLU A 257 -63.69 2.56 3.04
CA GLU A 257 -63.24 1.17 3.12
C GLU A 257 -61.78 1.04 2.66
N PHE A 258 -61.42 1.69 1.55
CA PHE A 258 -60.05 1.74 1.05
C PHE A 258 -59.09 2.45 2.02
N GLN A 259 -59.50 3.55 2.66
CA GLN A 259 -58.72 4.21 3.71
C GLN A 259 -58.47 3.28 4.89
N ARG A 260 -59.50 2.53 5.32
CA ARG A 260 -59.39 1.58 6.44
C ARG A 260 -58.45 0.42 6.11
N GLU A 261 -58.50 -0.10 4.87
CA GLU A 261 -57.55 -1.12 4.42
C GLU A 261 -56.11 -0.60 4.36
N ILE A 262 -55.90 0.65 3.92
CA ILE A 262 -54.57 1.28 3.92
C ILE A 262 -54.05 1.44 5.34
N GLU A 263 -54.86 1.93 6.28
CA GLU A 263 -54.47 2.08 7.68
C GLU A 263 -54.10 0.73 8.31
N GLN A 264 -54.89 -0.32 8.08
CA GLN A 264 -54.60 -1.67 8.56
C GLN A 264 -53.31 -2.25 7.95
N LYS A 265 -53.08 -2.05 6.64
CA LYS A 265 -51.84 -2.48 5.98
C LYS A 265 -50.64 -1.69 6.50
N TYR A 266 -50.79 -0.40 6.75
CA TYR A 266 -49.73 0.45 7.28
C TYR A 266 -49.34 0.03 8.70
N ASP A 267 -50.32 -0.20 9.57
CA ASP A 267 -50.08 -0.68 10.94
C ASP A 267 -49.42 -2.07 10.96
N PHE A 268 -49.86 -2.98 10.09
CA PHE A 268 -49.24 -4.30 9.95
C PHE A 268 -47.78 -4.21 9.49
N VAL A 269 -47.50 -3.42 8.45
CA VAL A 269 -46.14 -3.20 7.94
C VAL A 269 -45.27 -2.53 9.00
N TYR A 270 -45.79 -1.56 9.74
CA TYR A 270 -45.08 -0.88 10.82
C TYR A 270 -44.73 -1.85 11.97
N GLN A 271 -45.65 -2.74 12.35
CA GLN A 271 -45.40 -3.75 13.37
C GLN A 271 -44.36 -4.79 12.94
N GLU A 272 -44.44 -5.30 11.70
CA GLU A 272 -43.44 -6.24 11.17
C GLU A 272 -42.06 -5.59 11.00
N PHE A 273 -42.02 -4.33 10.58
CA PHE A 273 -40.80 -3.54 10.54
C PHE A 273 -40.18 -3.41 11.93
N ASN A 274 -40.97 -3.01 12.94
CA ASN A 274 -40.47 -2.88 14.32
C ASN A 274 -39.96 -4.22 14.90
N LYS A 275 -40.64 -5.34 14.63
CA LYS A 275 -40.14 -6.68 15.04
C LYS A 275 -38.80 -7.01 14.38
N THR A 276 -38.65 -6.70 13.10
CA THR A 276 -37.42 -6.96 12.35
C THR A 276 -36.27 -6.10 12.87
N VAL A 277 -36.52 -4.81 13.11
CA VAL A 277 -35.54 -3.88 13.71
C VAL A 277 -35.15 -4.35 15.11
N GLN A 278 -36.10 -4.74 15.96
CA GLN A 278 -35.81 -5.21 17.31
C GLN A 278 -34.98 -6.50 17.30
N TYR A 279 -35.28 -7.43 16.40
CA TYR A 279 -34.49 -8.64 16.21
C TYR A 279 -33.04 -8.33 15.79
N GLN A 280 -32.84 -7.39 14.85
CA GLN A 280 -31.51 -6.98 14.43
C GLN A 280 -30.74 -6.26 15.54
N ILE A 281 -31.40 -5.40 16.33
CA ILE A 281 -30.80 -4.75 17.50
C ILE A 281 -30.33 -5.79 18.52
N ASN A 282 -31.17 -6.79 18.84
CA ASN A 282 -30.79 -7.85 19.77
C ASN A 282 -29.62 -8.70 19.26
N LYS A 283 -29.58 -8.98 17.94
CA LYS A 283 -28.46 -9.69 17.30
C LYS A 283 -27.17 -8.90 17.37
N LEU A 284 -27.21 -7.59 17.07
CA LEU A 284 -26.06 -6.70 17.17
C LEU A 284 -25.56 -6.57 18.61
N GLN A 285 -26.46 -6.46 19.58
CA GLN A 285 -26.11 -6.42 20.99
C GLN A 285 -25.37 -7.69 21.42
N GLY A 286 -25.85 -8.87 21.02
CA GLY A 286 -25.16 -10.14 21.30
C GLY A 286 -23.76 -10.24 20.65
N GLN A 287 -23.57 -9.64 19.48
CA GLN A 287 -22.25 -9.54 18.85
C GLN A 287 -21.32 -8.58 19.59
N ILE A 288 -21.84 -7.43 20.05
CA ILE A 288 -21.10 -6.47 20.88
C ILE A 288 -20.66 -7.13 22.19
N ASP A 289 -21.54 -7.88 22.84
CA ASP A 289 -21.23 -8.58 24.09
C ASP A 289 -20.13 -9.65 23.87
N GLN A 290 -20.20 -10.41 22.77
CA GLN A 290 -19.14 -11.36 22.40
C GLN A 290 -17.79 -10.69 22.09
N ILE A 291 -17.81 -9.52 21.44
CA ILE A 291 -16.60 -8.74 21.17
C ILE A 291 -16.01 -8.23 22.49
N ASN A 292 -16.84 -7.71 23.39
CA ASN A 292 -16.41 -7.25 24.71
C ASN A 292 -15.83 -8.39 25.54
N ASP A 293 -16.43 -9.58 25.52
CA ASP A 293 -15.91 -10.77 26.19
C ASP A 293 -14.56 -11.21 25.61
N LYS A 294 -14.40 -11.22 24.29
CA LYS A 294 -13.12 -11.51 23.64
C LYS A 294 -12.07 -10.44 23.94
N GLN A 295 -12.46 -9.17 23.96
CA GLN A 295 -11.57 -8.07 24.31
C GLN A 295 -11.08 -8.21 25.76
N ASN A 296 -11.98 -8.49 26.71
CA ASN A 296 -11.64 -8.75 28.11
C ASN A 296 -10.72 -9.97 28.27
N GLN A 297 -10.91 -11.02 27.46
CA GLN A 297 -10.05 -12.21 27.43
C GLN A 297 -8.65 -11.94 26.85
N ILE A 298 -8.50 -10.97 25.94
CA ILE A 298 -7.21 -10.56 25.35
C ILE A 298 -6.49 -9.55 26.25
N GLU A 299 -7.24 -8.68 26.94
CA GLU A 299 -6.70 -7.61 27.77
C GLU A 299 -5.94 -8.16 28.98
N SER A 300 -6.38 -9.28 29.56
CA SER A 300 -5.70 -9.95 30.67
C SER A 300 -4.29 -10.47 30.30
N PRO A 301 -4.10 -11.32 29.27
CA PRO A 301 -2.77 -11.74 28.82
C PRO A 301 -1.91 -10.58 28.30
N PHE A 302 -2.51 -9.59 27.63
CA PHE A 302 -1.77 -8.41 27.18
C PHE A 302 -1.27 -7.56 28.35
N ASN A 303 -2.10 -7.34 29.38
CA ASN A 303 -1.68 -6.63 30.59
C ASN A 303 -0.66 -7.43 31.40
N GLN A 304 -0.78 -8.76 31.45
CA GLN A 304 0.25 -9.62 32.04
C GLN A 304 1.58 -9.52 31.28
N PHE A 305 1.55 -9.55 29.94
CA PHE A 305 2.73 -9.36 29.11
C PHE A 305 3.33 -7.97 29.27
N LYS A 306 2.50 -6.92 29.27
CA LYS A 306 2.92 -5.52 29.48
C LYS A 306 3.55 -5.33 30.86
N ASN A 307 2.97 -5.92 31.91
CA ASN A 307 3.53 -5.87 33.26
C ASN A 307 4.83 -6.67 33.36
N TYR A 308 4.91 -7.84 32.74
CA TYR A 308 6.13 -8.63 32.66
C TYR A 308 7.25 -7.87 31.91
N PHE A 309 6.92 -7.29 30.76
CA PHE A 309 7.85 -6.52 29.93
C PHE A 309 8.34 -5.27 30.67
N ASN A 310 7.44 -4.51 31.29
CA ASN A 310 7.80 -3.33 32.08
C ASN A 310 8.66 -3.70 33.29
N THR A 311 8.38 -4.84 33.95
CA THR A 311 9.20 -5.34 35.07
C THR A 311 10.59 -5.72 34.59
N LYS A 312 10.71 -6.40 33.44
CA LYS A 312 12.00 -6.77 32.85
C LYS A 312 12.80 -5.56 32.36
N LEU A 313 12.13 -4.59 31.75
CA LEU A 313 12.73 -3.33 31.33
C LEU A 313 13.26 -2.54 32.54
N LYS A 314 12.47 -2.49 33.63
CA LYS A 314 12.88 -1.86 34.89
C LYS A 314 14.09 -2.56 35.50
N GLN A 315 14.08 -3.90 35.62
CA GLN A 315 15.22 -4.69 36.11
C GLN A 315 16.49 -4.47 35.27
N TYR A 316 16.34 -4.40 33.94
CA TYR A 316 17.44 -4.15 33.02
C TYR A 316 18.01 -2.73 33.22
N ASN A 317 17.15 -1.72 33.30
CA ASN A 317 17.58 -0.34 33.53
C ASN A 317 18.23 -0.16 34.91
N GLU A 318 17.72 -0.84 35.95
CA GLU A 318 18.33 -0.85 37.29
C GLU A 318 19.71 -1.51 37.25
N THR A 319 19.86 -2.64 36.55
CA THR A 319 21.14 -3.35 36.41
C THR A 319 22.16 -2.53 35.63
N ILE A 320 21.75 -1.87 34.55
CA ILE A 320 22.62 -0.96 33.80
C ILE A 320 23.00 0.24 34.66
N SER A 321 22.03 0.84 35.35
CA SER A 321 22.29 2.02 36.18
C SER A 321 23.23 1.68 37.32
N SER A 322 23.05 0.53 37.99
CA SER A 322 23.98 0.08 39.03
C SER A 322 25.37 -0.20 38.46
N ALA A 323 25.47 -0.87 37.31
CA ALA A 323 26.75 -1.13 36.65
C ALA A 323 27.48 0.16 36.24
N ILE A 324 26.75 1.17 35.74
CA ILE A 324 27.30 2.49 35.39
C ILE A 324 27.73 3.23 36.66
N ILE A 325 26.93 3.21 37.74
CA ILE A 325 27.28 3.84 39.02
C ILE A 325 28.53 3.18 39.61
N ASP A 326 28.60 1.85 39.63
CA ASP A 326 29.76 1.11 40.12
C ASP A 326 31.01 1.41 39.29
N GLN A 327 30.87 1.44 37.96
CA GLN A 327 31.97 1.80 37.06
C GLN A 327 32.42 3.26 37.25
N THR A 328 31.47 4.18 37.47
CA THR A 328 31.76 5.60 37.72
C THR A 328 32.45 5.77 39.08
N ASN A 329 32.03 5.04 40.11
CA ASN A 329 32.66 5.03 41.42
C ASN A 329 34.09 4.50 41.35
N VAL A 330 34.31 3.38 40.63
CA VAL A 330 35.65 2.82 40.40
C VAL A 330 36.53 3.81 39.62
N GLN A 331 35.99 4.50 38.61
CA GLN A 331 36.73 5.53 37.89
C GLN A 331 37.05 6.74 38.78
N LYS A 332 36.11 7.17 39.62
CA LYS A 332 36.31 8.26 40.57
C LYS A 332 37.39 7.92 41.58
N GLU A 333 37.40 6.72 42.15
CA GLU A 333 38.46 6.25 43.05
C GLU A 333 39.82 6.21 42.35
N ARG A 334 39.87 5.75 41.09
CA ARG A 334 41.10 5.77 40.29
C ARG A 334 41.60 7.18 40.01
N ILE A 335 40.72 8.13 39.70
CA ILE A 335 41.07 9.54 39.51
C ILE A 335 41.59 10.13 40.81
N LEU A 336 40.97 9.81 41.95
CA LEU A 336 41.39 10.29 43.27
C LEU A 336 42.78 9.75 43.64
N LEU A 337 43.04 8.46 43.35
CA LEU A 337 44.36 7.84 43.49
C LEU A 337 45.40 8.49 42.57
N LEU A 338 45.06 8.77 41.32
CA LEU A 338 45.94 9.46 40.36
C LEU A 338 46.24 10.89 40.82
N GLN A 339 45.25 11.62 41.34
CA GLN A 339 45.45 12.96 41.92
C GLN A 339 46.35 12.91 43.15
N GLN A 340 46.15 11.95 44.06
CA GLN A 340 47.05 11.78 45.22
C GLN A 340 48.48 11.42 44.79
N GLN A 341 48.63 10.62 43.72
CA GLN A 341 49.94 10.30 43.15
C GLN A 341 50.60 11.53 42.49
N LEU A 342 49.84 12.35 41.78
CA LEU A 342 50.32 13.60 41.19
C LEU A 342 50.75 14.62 42.27
N ILE A 343 49.96 14.79 43.33
CA ILE A 343 50.31 15.66 44.46
C ILE A 343 51.61 15.18 45.13
N ARG A 344 51.79 13.86 45.32
CA ARG A 344 53.05 13.30 45.82
C ARG A 344 54.22 13.48 44.84
N GLN A 345 53.93 13.51 43.53
CA GLN A 345 54.93 13.71 42.48
C GLN A 345 55.39 15.16 42.41
N ASP A 346 54.49 16.13 42.61
CA ASP A 346 54.86 17.55 42.76
C ASP A 346 55.70 17.78 44.03
N GLN A 347 55.34 17.16 45.15
CA GLN A 347 56.16 17.18 46.38
C GLN A 347 57.54 16.52 46.19
N LEU A 348 57.68 15.58 45.25
CA LEU A 348 58.95 14.96 44.86
C LEU A 348 59.73 15.82 43.86
N ASN A 349 59.05 16.50 42.94
CA ASN A 349 59.66 17.44 42.00
C ASN A 349 60.25 18.66 42.71
N ASP A 350 59.59 19.16 43.76
CA ASP A 350 60.12 20.22 44.63
C ASP A 350 61.37 19.77 45.39
N LYS A 351 61.52 18.47 45.68
CA LYS A 351 62.75 17.89 46.24
C LYS A 351 63.84 17.61 45.18
N ILE A 352 63.47 17.36 43.93
CA ILE A 352 64.39 17.07 42.82
C ILE A 352 65.04 18.36 42.27
N PHE A 353 64.42 19.53 42.45
CA PHE A 353 65.02 20.81 42.04
C PHE A 353 66.29 21.18 42.85
N ILE A 354 66.56 20.50 43.97
CA ILE A 354 67.69 20.78 44.87
C ILE A 354 68.93 19.90 44.58
N ASP A 355 68.84 18.82 43.81
CA ASP A 355 69.98 17.90 43.59
C ASP A 355 70.17 17.53 42.11
N SER A 356 70.88 18.39 41.38
CA SER A 356 71.14 18.28 39.94
C SER A 356 72.29 17.32 39.60
N ASN A 357 72.21 16.05 40.01
CA ASN A 357 73.13 15.01 39.52
C ASN A 357 72.54 13.57 39.44
N ARG A 358 71.22 13.41 39.49
CA ARG A 358 70.54 12.09 39.36
C ARG A 358 69.53 11.98 38.22
N THR A 359 69.69 12.80 37.18
CA THR A 359 68.71 12.97 36.10
C THR A 359 68.49 11.71 35.25
N SER A 360 69.48 10.81 35.14
CA SER A 360 69.36 9.59 34.32
C SER A 360 68.51 8.48 34.96
N SER A 361 68.54 8.32 36.29
CA SER A 361 67.73 7.30 36.95
C SER A 361 66.24 7.67 37.01
N VAL A 362 65.93 8.97 37.14
CA VAL A 362 64.54 9.46 37.22
C VAL A 362 63.84 9.30 35.87
N LEU A 363 64.51 9.61 34.75
CA LEU A 363 63.99 9.40 33.40
C LEU A 363 63.72 7.91 33.11
N TYR A 364 64.62 7.02 33.55
CA TYR A 364 64.40 5.58 33.42
C TYR A 364 63.16 5.08 34.19
N TYR A 365 62.99 5.52 35.45
CA TYR A 365 61.80 5.16 36.23
C TYR A 365 60.50 5.76 35.67
N GLN A 366 60.55 6.96 35.09
CA GLN A 366 59.41 7.57 34.41
C GLN A 366 59.02 6.81 33.15
N GLN A 367 60.01 6.39 32.34
CA GLN A 367 59.76 5.60 31.13
C GLN A 367 59.17 4.22 31.47
N MET A 368 59.66 3.55 32.53
CA MET A 368 59.09 2.30 33.03
C MET A 368 57.64 2.46 33.51
N ARG A 369 57.30 3.60 34.12
CA ARG A 369 55.91 3.89 34.54
C ARG A 369 54.98 4.13 33.35
N VAL A 370 55.44 4.85 32.34
CA VAL A 370 54.66 5.09 31.11
C VAL A 370 54.37 3.77 30.39
N MET A 371 55.39 2.90 30.24
CA MET A 371 55.19 1.58 29.64
C MET A 371 54.17 0.73 30.41
N LYS A 372 54.20 0.76 31.75
CA LYS A 372 53.22 0.05 32.58
C LYS A 372 51.80 0.59 32.41
N ILE A 373 51.65 1.92 32.32
CA ILE A 373 50.34 2.55 32.07
C ILE A 373 49.80 2.17 30.69
N GLU A 374 50.66 2.13 29.66
CA GLU A 374 50.26 1.68 28.33
C GLU A 374 49.82 0.21 28.31
N GLU A 375 50.49 -0.65 29.08
CA GLU A 375 50.12 -2.06 29.23
C GLU A 375 48.78 -2.23 29.95
N ASP A 376 48.57 -1.49 31.04
CA ASP A 376 47.30 -1.47 31.77
C ASP A 376 46.14 -0.94 30.91
N LEU A 377 46.38 0.11 30.10
CA LEU A 377 45.40 0.64 29.15
C LEU A 377 45.07 -0.36 28.04
N LYS A 378 46.07 -1.08 27.51
CA LYS A 378 45.83 -2.17 26.54
C LYS A 378 44.98 -3.28 27.16
N MET A 379 45.22 -3.64 28.42
CA MET A 379 44.45 -4.66 29.11
C MET A 379 42.99 -4.21 29.32
N VAL A 380 42.77 -2.97 29.76
CA VAL A 380 41.41 -2.40 29.90
C VAL A 380 40.67 -2.37 28.57
N ASN A 381 41.33 -1.94 27.49
CA ASN A 381 40.71 -1.86 26.17
C ASN A 381 40.33 -3.26 25.64
N LYS A 382 41.16 -4.27 25.93
CA LYS A 382 40.86 -5.68 25.65
C LYS A 382 39.63 -6.17 26.42
N THR A 383 39.50 -5.84 27.69
CA THR A 383 38.32 -6.20 28.51
C THR A 383 37.04 -5.51 28.03
N ILE A 384 37.11 -4.22 27.69
CA ILE A 384 35.96 -3.48 27.13
C ILE A 384 35.52 -4.11 25.81
N THR A 385 36.47 -4.46 24.94
CA THR A 385 36.18 -5.09 23.64
C THR A 385 35.52 -6.46 23.82
N ALA A 386 36.01 -7.27 24.76
CA ALA A 386 35.43 -8.58 25.08
C ALA A 386 33.98 -8.44 25.63
N ASN A 387 33.72 -7.45 26.48
CA ASN A 387 32.38 -7.19 27.00
C ASN A 387 31.41 -6.73 25.91
N PHE A 388 31.84 -5.86 24.99
CA PHE A 388 31.04 -5.44 23.83
C PHE A 388 30.69 -6.63 22.93
N GLN A 389 31.66 -7.51 22.67
CA GLN A 389 31.41 -8.74 21.89
C GLN A 389 30.42 -9.67 22.60
N GLY A 390 30.52 -9.81 23.92
CA GLY A 390 29.57 -10.59 24.72
C GLY A 390 28.14 -10.05 24.64
N MET A 391 27.96 -8.73 24.70
CA MET A 391 26.64 -8.10 24.56
C MET A 391 26.05 -8.28 23.16
N GLU A 392 26.83 -8.13 22.09
CA GLU A 392 26.36 -8.35 20.72
C GLU A 392 25.97 -9.82 20.46
N GLN A 393 26.69 -10.77 21.06
CA GLN A 393 26.30 -12.18 21.02
C GLN A 393 24.96 -12.44 21.73
N GLN A 394 24.73 -11.84 22.90
CA GLN A 394 23.46 -11.97 23.63
C GLN A 394 22.28 -11.37 22.85
N LYS A 395 22.47 -10.19 22.26
CA LYS A 395 21.48 -9.53 21.38
C LYS A 395 21.13 -10.39 20.18
N THR A 396 22.15 -10.97 19.52
CA THR A 396 21.96 -11.88 18.39
C THR A 396 21.17 -13.13 18.80
N GLN A 397 21.44 -13.68 19.98
CA GLN A 397 20.74 -14.85 20.50
C GLN A 397 19.26 -14.54 20.81
N LEU A 398 18.97 -13.37 21.36
CA LEU A 398 17.60 -12.91 21.63
C LEU A 398 16.81 -12.76 20.33
N LEU A 399 17.39 -12.12 19.31
CA LEU A 399 16.79 -11.99 17.98
C LEU A 399 16.48 -13.36 17.35
N LYS A 400 17.42 -14.31 17.43
CA LYS A 400 17.19 -15.69 16.96
C LYS A 400 16.03 -16.37 17.68
N ASN A 401 15.87 -16.15 18.99
CA ASN A 401 14.76 -16.73 19.75
C ASN A 401 13.41 -16.10 19.38
N ILE A 402 13.36 -14.78 19.16
CA ILE A 402 12.15 -14.08 18.69
C ILE A 402 11.74 -14.60 17.31
N MET A 403 12.70 -14.74 16.38
CA MET A 403 12.44 -15.30 15.05
C MET A 403 11.90 -16.74 15.13
N LYS A 404 12.46 -17.59 16.00
CA LYS A 404 11.95 -18.95 16.22
C LYS A 404 10.52 -18.98 16.76
N ILE A 405 10.14 -18.03 17.62
CA ILE A 405 8.77 -17.93 18.13
C ILE A 405 7.84 -17.49 17.00
N HIS A 406 8.22 -16.49 16.21
CA HIS A 406 7.43 -16.01 15.07
C HIS A 406 7.20 -17.12 14.04
N GLN A 407 8.26 -17.83 13.65
CA GLN A 407 8.18 -18.99 12.75
C GLN A 407 7.26 -20.10 13.29
N ARG A 408 7.22 -20.33 14.62
CA ARG A 408 6.29 -21.32 15.21
C ARG A 408 4.84 -20.88 15.11
N PHE A 409 4.55 -19.58 15.25
CA PHE A 409 3.20 -19.05 15.07
C PHE A 409 2.77 -19.10 13.60
N GLU A 410 3.64 -18.69 12.68
CA GLU A 410 3.41 -18.79 11.24
C GLU A 410 3.15 -20.24 10.81
N ASN A 411 3.98 -21.19 11.28
CA ASN A 411 3.81 -22.61 10.96
C ASN A 411 2.49 -23.18 11.51
N LYS A 412 2.07 -22.78 12.72
CA LYS A 412 0.80 -23.25 13.29
C LYS A 412 -0.40 -22.73 12.52
N ASN A 413 -0.37 -21.47 12.09
CA ASN A 413 -1.42 -20.89 11.25
C ASN A 413 -1.45 -21.57 9.87
N ARG A 414 -0.27 -21.82 9.28
CA ARG A 414 -0.13 -22.51 8.00
C ARG A 414 -0.71 -23.93 8.01
N GLU A 415 -0.47 -24.72 9.06
CA GLU A 415 -1.07 -26.06 9.16
C GLU A 415 -2.60 -26.02 9.29
N GLN A 416 -3.14 -25.06 10.05
CA GLN A 416 -4.60 -24.88 10.17
C GLN A 416 -5.23 -24.46 8.84
N ILE A 417 -4.62 -23.52 8.13
CA ILE A 417 -5.03 -23.08 6.80
C ILE A 417 -4.95 -24.24 5.81
N LYS A 418 -3.87 -25.02 5.85
CA LYS A 418 -3.68 -26.20 5.01
C LYS A 418 -4.79 -27.23 5.24
N GLU A 419 -5.05 -27.64 6.48
CA GLU A 419 -6.09 -28.62 6.79
C GLU A 419 -7.49 -28.12 6.37
N LYS A 420 -7.75 -26.82 6.53
CA LYS A 420 -9.04 -26.22 6.21
C LYS A 420 -9.28 -26.09 4.71
N LEU A 421 -8.31 -25.53 3.97
CA LEU A 421 -8.52 -25.03 2.62
C LEU A 421 -7.93 -25.91 1.52
N VAL A 422 -6.71 -26.43 1.71
CA VAL A 422 -5.91 -27.04 0.63
C VAL A 422 -6.56 -28.34 0.14
N GLY A 423 -6.57 -28.53 -1.19
CA GLY A 423 -7.11 -29.71 -1.86
C GLY A 423 -8.64 -29.76 -1.86
N LYS A 424 -9.33 -28.63 -1.64
CA LYS A 424 -10.79 -28.57 -1.50
C LYS A 424 -11.40 -27.46 -2.36
N ILE A 425 -12.68 -27.67 -2.69
CA ILE A 425 -13.54 -26.68 -3.32
C ILE A 425 -14.50 -26.15 -2.27
N HIS A 426 -14.55 -24.83 -2.14
CA HIS A 426 -15.41 -24.10 -1.22
C HIS A 426 -16.47 -23.36 -2.01
N VAL A 427 -17.72 -23.41 -1.54
CA VAL A 427 -18.85 -22.66 -2.10
C VAL A 427 -19.26 -21.63 -1.06
N ASP A 428 -19.50 -20.40 -1.50
CA ASP A 428 -19.83 -19.26 -0.64
C ASP A 428 -18.79 -19.03 0.48
N LEU A 429 -17.51 -19.06 0.13
CA LEU A 429 -16.40 -18.83 1.06
C LEU A 429 -16.36 -17.35 1.49
N ASP A 430 -16.50 -17.08 2.79
CA ASP A 430 -16.36 -15.74 3.34
C ASP A 430 -14.91 -15.25 3.17
N VAL A 431 -14.73 -14.05 2.60
CA VAL A 431 -13.40 -13.45 2.36
C VAL A 431 -12.62 -13.26 3.66
N LYS A 432 -13.29 -13.16 4.83
CA LYS A 432 -12.63 -13.15 6.14
C LYS A 432 -11.82 -14.41 6.42
N GLU A 433 -12.18 -15.55 5.83
CA GLU A 433 -11.39 -16.77 5.95
C GLU A 433 -10.08 -16.71 5.18
N LEU A 434 -9.92 -15.69 4.33
CA LEU A 434 -8.73 -15.39 3.54
C LEU A 434 -8.05 -14.08 4.01
N GLU A 435 -8.32 -13.61 5.24
CA GLU A 435 -7.80 -12.32 5.74
C GLU A 435 -6.26 -12.27 5.81
N ASP A 436 -5.63 -13.42 6.04
CA ASP A 436 -4.17 -13.57 6.07
C ASP A 436 -3.55 -13.77 4.66
N PHE A 437 -4.37 -13.87 3.61
CA PHE A 437 -3.90 -14.06 2.24
C PHE A 437 -3.71 -12.71 1.52
N VAL A 438 -2.73 -12.66 0.61
CA VAL A 438 -2.51 -11.53 -0.28
C VAL A 438 -3.26 -11.75 -1.60
N ILE A 439 -4.03 -10.75 -2.04
CA ILE A 439 -4.64 -10.76 -3.37
C ILE A 439 -3.55 -10.55 -4.42
N ILE A 440 -3.34 -11.54 -5.29
CA ILE A 440 -2.33 -11.52 -6.37
C ILE A 440 -2.96 -11.36 -7.76
N TYR A 441 -4.29 -11.49 -7.87
CA TYR A 441 -5.05 -11.21 -9.08
C TYR A 441 -6.49 -10.82 -8.72
N ASP A 442 -7.00 -9.72 -9.26
CA ASP A 442 -8.39 -9.24 -9.08
C ASP A 442 -8.84 -8.51 -10.34
N GLU A 443 -9.47 -9.23 -11.28
CA GLU A 443 -9.90 -8.67 -12.55
C GLU A 443 -11.28 -9.19 -12.95
N LEU A 444 -11.98 -8.42 -13.78
CA LEU A 444 -13.30 -8.82 -14.30
C LEU A 444 -13.21 -10.15 -15.06
N LEU A 445 -14.21 -11.01 -14.82
CA LEU A 445 -15.03 -11.58 -15.89
C LEU A 445 -14.44 -11.51 -17.28
N SER A 446 -14.69 -10.35 -17.88
CA SER A 446 -14.48 -9.97 -19.27
C SER A 446 -13.04 -9.73 -19.70
N LYS A 447 -12.10 -9.53 -18.76
CA LYS A 447 -10.68 -9.37 -19.11
C LYS A 447 -10.10 -10.68 -19.61
N PRO A 448 -9.07 -10.69 -20.48
CA PRO A 448 -8.40 -11.92 -20.86
C PRO A 448 -7.39 -12.35 -19.78
N PHE A 449 -7.41 -13.63 -19.41
CA PHE A 449 -6.37 -14.26 -18.61
C PHE A 449 -5.53 -15.14 -19.53
N ASN A 450 -4.23 -14.87 -19.65
CA ASN A 450 -3.37 -15.53 -20.63
C ASN A 450 -2.13 -16.15 -19.98
N ARG A 451 -1.31 -16.83 -20.79
CA ARG A 451 -0.08 -17.48 -20.32
C ARG A 451 0.92 -16.54 -19.65
N GLN A 452 0.98 -15.28 -20.06
CA GLN A 452 1.90 -14.32 -19.47
C GLN A 452 1.50 -14.02 -18.03
N ILE A 453 0.20 -13.90 -17.75
CA ILE A 453 -0.33 -13.70 -16.40
C ILE A 453 -0.04 -14.93 -15.54
N VAL A 454 -0.28 -16.14 -16.04
CA VAL A 454 0.10 -17.38 -15.33
C VAL A 454 1.58 -17.38 -14.95
N ARG A 455 2.48 -17.06 -15.90
CA ARG A 455 3.92 -16.99 -15.62
C ARG A 455 4.28 -15.91 -14.61
N GLN A 456 3.61 -14.75 -14.65
CA GLN A 456 3.82 -13.69 -13.67
C GLN A 456 3.46 -14.17 -12.27
N ILE A 457 2.32 -14.85 -12.12
CA ILE A 457 1.89 -15.45 -10.85
C ILE A 457 2.90 -16.49 -10.36
N GLN A 458 3.32 -17.41 -11.24
CA GLN A 458 4.34 -18.43 -10.91
C GLN A 458 5.71 -17.83 -10.56
N ASN A 459 6.05 -16.64 -11.06
CA ASN A 459 7.32 -15.98 -10.75
C ASN A 459 7.31 -15.24 -9.41
N ILE A 460 6.14 -14.85 -8.91
CA ILE A 460 6.00 -14.13 -7.63
C ILE A 460 5.59 -15.06 -6.48
N THR A 461 5.34 -16.33 -6.76
CA THR A 461 4.96 -17.36 -5.77
C THR A 461 5.93 -18.53 -5.83
N GLU A 462 6.14 -19.20 -4.70
CA GLU A 462 6.88 -20.46 -4.64
C GLU A 462 5.93 -21.65 -4.89
N ASN A 463 6.46 -22.79 -5.33
CA ASN A 463 5.66 -24.00 -5.59
C ASN A 463 4.75 -24.41 -4.42
N GLN A 464 5.20 -24.20 -3.18
CA GLN A 464 4.50 -24.58 -1.95
C GLN A 464 3.59 -23.46 -1.39
N THR A 465 3.41 -22.37 -2.14
CA THR A 465 2.47 -21.29 -1.81
C THR A 465 1.06 -21.82 -1.94
N ILE A 466 0.20 -21.57 -0.95
CA ILE A 466 -1.21 -21.94 -1.02
C ILE A 466 -1.92 -20.85 -1.83
N ILE A 467 -2.55 -21.23 -2.92
CA ILE A 467 -3.30 -20.31 -3.78
C ILE A 467 -4.77 -20.73 -3.78
N CYS A 468 -5.66 -19.76 -3.56
CA CYS A 468 -7.10 -19.92 -3.73
C CYS A 468 -7.55 -19.15 -4.96
N ILE A 469 -8.07 -19.86 -5.97
CA ILE A 469 -8.64 -19.29 -7.18
C ILE A 469 -10.16 -19.35 -7.08
N GLY A 470 -10.83 -18.23 -7.31
CA GLY A 470 -12.29 -18.21 -7.24
C GLY A 470 -12.94 -17.08 -8.01
N GLY A 471 -14.28 -17.11 -7.98
CA GLY A 471 -15.12 -16.10 -8.58
C GLY A 471 -15.93 -15.32 -7.53
N ILE A 472 -15.93 -13.99 -7.63
CA ILE A 472 -16.74 -13.11 -6.76
C ILE A 472 -17.77 -12.36 -7.60
N LYS A 473 -18.91 -12.02 -6.97
CA LYS A 473 -19.90 -11.11 -7.54
C LYS A 473 -19.58 -9.68 -7.08
N ILE A 474 -19.63 -8.71 -8.00
CA ILE A 474 -19.23 -7.32 -7.69
C ILE A 474 -20.15 -6.65 -6.68
N ASP A 475 -21.44 -6.97 -6.71
CA ASP A 475 -22.43 -6.45 -5.75
C ASP A 475 -22.29 -7.07 -4.35
N ASN A 476 -21.56 -8.18 -4.21
CA ASN A 476 -21.29 -8.83 -2.94
C ASN A 476 -19.83 -9.35 -2.85
N PRO A 477 -18.85 -8.44 -2.69
CA PRO A 477 -17.43 -8.81 -2.71
C PRO A 477 -16.97 -9.53 -1.43
N GLN A 478 -17.83 -9.70 -0.42
CA GLN A 478 -17.50 -10.37 0.84
C GLN A 478 -17.57 -11.89 0.74
N ILE A 479 -18.12 -12.43 -0.36
CA ILE A 479 -18.31 -13.87 -0.55
C ILE A 479 -17.66 -14.28 -1.88
N VAL A 480 -16.77 -15.27 -1.82
CA VAL A 480 -16.25 -15.98 -2.98
C VAL A 480 -17.20 -17.13 -3.31
N LEU A 481 -17.96 -16.99 -4.41
CA LEU A 481 -19.05 -17.90 -4.79
C LEU A 481 -18.56 -19.34 -4.94
N VAL A 482 -17.41 -19.51 -5.58
CA VAL A 482 -16.69 -20.79 -5.62
C VAL A 482 -15.20 -20.51 -5.58
N ALA A 483 -14.47 -21.26 -4.77
CA ALA A 483 -13.02 -21.16 -4.62
C ALA A 483 -12.39 -22.56 -4.58
N GLY A 484 -11.38 -22.80 -5.40
CA GLY A 484 -10.51 -23.96 -5.33
C GLY A 484 -9.19 -23.53 -4.71
N CYS A 485 -8.76 -24.20 -3.64
CA CYS A 485 -7.52 -23.87 -2.94
C CYS A 485 -6.54 -25.05 -3.02
N ASP A 486 -5.32 -24.79 -3.46
CA ASP A 486 -4.27 -25.81 -3.54
C ASP A 486 -2.87 -25.19 -3.57
N TYR A 487 -1.84 -26.02 -3.65
CA TYR A 487 -0.47 -25.54 -3.89
C TYR A 487 -0.31 -25.03 -5.32
N GLN A 488 0.55 -24.01 -5.49
CA GLN A 488 0.83 -23.40 -6.79
C GLN A 488 1.21 -24.45 -7.85
N ASP A 489 2.05 -25.42 -7.50
CA ASP A 489 2.51 -26.48 -8.40
C ASP A 489 1.38 -27.42 -8.83
N GLU A 490 0.42 -27.69 -7.95
CA GLU A 490 -0.79 -28.47 -8.26
C GLU A 490 -1.72 -27.72 -9.22
N ILE A 491 -2.01 -26.44 -8.94
CA ILE A 491 -2.97 -25.64 -9.73
C ILE A 491 -2.49 -25.44 -11.17
N PHE A 492 -1.22 -25.05 -11.34
CA PHE A 492 -0.68 -24.68 -12.66
C PHE A 492 0.01 -25.86 -13.37
N GLN A 493 -0.28 -27.10 -12.97
CA GLN A 493 0.18 -28.26 -13.70
C GLN A 493 -0.62 -28.44 -15.00
N TYR A 494 0.09 -28.61 -16.11
CA TYR A 494 -0.55 -28.81 -17.42
C TYR A 494 -1.36 -30.10 -17.47
N THR A 495 -2.50 -30.02 -18.16
CA THR A 495 -3.36 -31.17 -18.47
C THR A 495 -3.42 -31.33 -19.98
N TYR A 496 -3.20 -32.54 -20.48
CA TYR A 496 -3.12 -32.82 -21.92
C TYR A 496 -4.44 -33.29 -22.52
N HIS A 497 -5.44 -33.61 -21.68
CA HIS A 497 -6.77 -34.05 -22.11
C HIS A 497 -7.83 -32.99 -21.80
N TRP A 498 -8.57 -32.58 -22.82
CA TRP A 498 -9.69 -31.64 -22.75
C TRP A 498 -10.98 -32.24 -22.19
N GLN A 499 -10.96 -33.53 -21.85
CA GLN A 499 -12.08 -34.30 -21.31
C GLN A 499 -11.87 -34.76 -19.85
N TYR A 500 -10.64 -34.62 -19.33
CA TYR A 500 -10.27 -35.14 -18.02
C TYR A 500 -9.40 -34.13 -17.28
N ALA A 501 -9.82 -33.76 -16.09
CA ALA A 501 -9.05 -32.98 -15.14
C ALA A 501 -8.15 -33.91 -14.32
N ARG A 502 -7.03 -33.40 -13.83
CA ARG A 502 -6.08 -34.16 -13.01
C ARG A 502 -6.49 -34.05 -11.54
N LYS A 503 -6.59 -35.18 -10.83
CA LYS A 503 -6.78 -35.16 -9.37
C LYS A 503 -5.57 -34.51 -8.69
N SER A 504 -5.84 -33.57 -7.78
CA SER A 504 -4.82 -33.00 -6.89
C SER A 504 -4.22 -34.07 -5.99
N SER A 505 -2.92 -33.97 -5.69
CA SER A 505 -2.31 -34.83 -4.67
C SER A 505 -2.73 -34.43 -3.25
N SER A 506 -3.25 -33.21 -3.08
CA SER A 506 -3.59 -32.62 -1.78
C SER A 506 -5.02 -32.91 -1.31
N GLY A 507 -5.92 -33.39 -2.16
CA GLY A 507 -7.31 -33.63 -1.77
C GLY A 507 -8.26 -34.04 -2.90
N ASP A 508 -9.54 -33.68 -2.76
CA ASP A 508 -10.65 -34.12 -3.62
C ASP A 508 -11.08 -33.05 -4.65
N ILE A 509 -10.12 -32.26 -5.09
CA ILE A 509 -10.26 -31.29 -6.19
C ILE A 509 -9.54 -31.82 -7.44
N TYR A 510 -10.13 -31.61 -8.61
CA TYR A 510 -9.52 -31.94 -9.90
C TYR A 510 -9.20 -30.66 -10.65
N TRP A 511 -7.91 -30.40 -10.86
CA TRP A 511 -7.42 -29.22 -11.57
C TRP A 511 -7.19 -29.53 -13.04
N TYR A 512 -7.44 -28.54 -13.89
CA TYR A 512 -7.03 -28.62 -15.28
C TYR A 512 -6.42 -27.32 -15.76
N MET A 513 -5.32 -27.44 -16.49
CA MET A 513 -4.70 -26.35 -17.25
C MET A 513 -4.45 -26.83 -18.68
N ALA A 514 -5.53 -26.96 -19.45
CA ALA A 514 -5.54 -27.43 -20.83
C ALA A 514 -5.17 -26.29 -21.78
N TYR A 515 -3.90 -25.90 -21.79
CA TYR A 515 -3.42 -24.79 -22.62
C TYR A 515 -3.44 -25.14 -24.12
N PRO A 516 -3.85 -24.22 -25.02
CA PRO A 516 -4.27 -22.82 -24.80
C PRO A 516 -5.78 -22.64 -24.56
N VAL A 517 -6.52 -23.71 -24.30
CA VAL A 517 -7.99 -23.69 -24.27
C VAL A 517 -8.52 -23.06 -22.98
N ALA A 518 -8.36 -23.75 -21.85
CA ALA A 518 -8.97 -23.33 -20.60
C ALA A 518 -8.17 -23.78 -19.37
N PHE A 519 -8.47 -23.15 -18.24
CA PHE A 519 -8.07 -23.61 -16.92
C PHE A 519 -9.24 -23.55 -15.95
N GLY A 520 -9.14 -24.33 -14.88
CA GLY A 520 -10.18 -24.35 -13.86
C GLY A 520 -10.07 -25.56 -12.95
N PHE A 521 -11.16 -25.84 -12.24
CA PHE A 521 -11.28 -26.98 -11.37
C PHE A 521 -12.69 -27.56 -11.33
N SER A 522 -12.77 -28.84 -10.99
CA SER A 522 -13.99 -29.62 -10.92
C SER A 522 -13.97 -30.53 -9.69
N PRO A 523 -15.14 -30.88 -9.11
CA PRO A 523 -15.24 -31.90 -8.07
C PRO A 523 -15.11 -33.34 -8.62
N LYS A 524 -15.02 -33.51 -9.95
CA LYS A 524 -14.91 -34.80 -10.64
C LYS A 524 -13.83 -34.76 -11.72
N GLU A 525 -13.34 -35.93 -12.11
CA GLU A 525 -12.35 -36.08 -13.18
C GLU A 525 -12.90 -35.64 -14.53
N GLU A 526 -14.15 -35.97 -14.83
CA GLU A 526 -14.76 -35.69 -16.12
C GLU A 526 -15.07 -34.19 -16.28
N ILE A 527 -14.45 -33.61 -17.31
CA ILE A 527 -14.69 -32.24 -17.80
C ILE A 527 -15.03 -32.30 -19.29
N PHE A 528 -15.64 -31.26 -19.86
CA PHE A 528 -15.80 -31.17 -21.31
C PHE A 528 -15.65 -29.73 -21.81
N LEU A 529 -14.46 -29.42 -22.33
CA LEU A 529 -14.06 -28.05 -22.67
C LEU A 529 -14.54 -27.63 -24.08
N THR A 530 -15.84 -27.67 -24.35
CA THR A 530 -16.45 -27.15 -25.60
C THR A 530 -16.87 -25.69 -25.51
N LEU A 531 -17.57 -25.31 -24.43
CA LEU A 531 -18.06 -23.95 -24.22
C LEU A 531 -17.57 -23.39 -22.87
N CYS A 532 -17.68 -24.10 -21.73
CA CYS A 532 -17.16 -23.61 -20.44
C CYS A 532 -17.04 -24.70 -19.36
N ASP A 533 -16.70 -25.93 -19.74
CA ASP A 533 -17.02 -27.14 -18.95
C ASP A 533 -18.54 -27.20 -18.69
N ASP A 534 -19.28 -27.69 -19.69
CA ASP A 534 -20.75 -27.76 -19.70
C ASP A 534 -21.29 -29.01 -18.98
N LEU A 535 -20.42 -29.89 -18.51
CA LEU A 535 -20.80 -31.03 -17.68
C LEU A 535 -21.39 -30.55 -16.35
N ASP A 536 -22.49 -31.20 -15.94
CA ASP A 536 -23.22 -30.91 -14.70
C ASP A 536 -23.45 -29.39 -14.49
N PRO A 537 -24.21 -28.68 -15.34
CA PRO A 537 -24.34 -27.21 -15.29
C PRO A 537 -24.90 -26.70 -13.96
N ASN A 538 -25.56 -27.56 -13.18
CA ASN A 538 -26.11 -27.24 -11.87
C ASN A 538 -25.11 -27.44 -10.71
N ASP A 539 -23.92 -28.01 -10.95
CA ASP A 539 -22.92 -28.17 -9.90
C ASP A 539 -22.28 -26.81 -9.56
N GLN A 540 -22.47 -26.36 -8.32
CA GLN A 540 -21.97 -25.09 -7.82
C GLN A 540 -20.45 -25.11 -7.54
N ARG A 541 -19.81 -26.28 -7.59
CA ARG A 541 -18.39 -26.46 -7.25
C ARG A 541 -17.47 -26.43 -8.47
N ARG A 542 -17.96 -26.03 -9.64
CA ARG A 542 -17.15 -25.97 -10.86
C ARG A 542 -16.70 -24.54 -11.15
N PHE A 543 -15.46 -24.39 -11.60
CA PHE A 543 -14.91 -23.13 -12.08
C PHE A 543 -14.18 -23.39 -13.38
N SER A 544 -14.47 -22.59 -14.40
CA SER A 544 -13.86 -22.74 -15.72
C SER A 544 -13.60 -21.39 -16.35
N TYR A 545 -12.42 -21.24 -16.94
CA TYR A 545 -12.00 -20.01 -17.55
C TYR A 545 -11.21 -20.30 -18.82
N TRP A 546 -11.71 -19.81 -19.96
CA TRP A 546 -11.02 -19.90 -21.25
C TRP A 546 -9.95 -18.80 -21.41
N PHE A 547 -8.75 -19.19 -21.84
CA PHE A 547 -7.59 -18.27 -21.92
C PHE A 547 -7.75 -17.24 -23.05
N GLU A 548 -8.25 -17.66 -24.21
CA GLU A 548 -8.41 -16.81 -25.39
C GLU A 548 -9.91 -16.65 -25.72
N ASN A 549 -10.29 -15.45 -26.19
CA ASN A 549 -11.63 -15.13 -26.66
C ASN A 549 -11.91 -15.87 -27.98
N GLY A 550 -12.08 -17.19 -27.93
CA GLY A 550 -12.80 -17.88 -28.99
C GLY A 550 -14.24 -17.38 -28.98
N GLU A 551 -14.82 -17.09 -30.15
CA GLU A 551 -16.24 -16.71 -30.27
C GLU A 551 -17.16 -17.80 -29.68
N ASP A 552 -16.66 -19.04 -29.58
CA ASP A 552 -17.34 -20.20 -29.00
C ASP A 552 -16.90 -20.52 -27.54
N GLY A 553 -15.95 -19.77 -26.96
CA GLY A 553 -15.44 -20.02 -25.61
C GLY A 553 -16.32 -19.44 -24.50
N GLY A 554 -16.06 -19.82 -23.24
CA GLY A 554 -16.93 -19.44 -22.13
C GLY A 554 -16.28 -19.57 -20.75
N ARG A 555 -16.91 -18.89 -19.79
CA ARG A 555 -16.45 -18.76 -18.41
C ARG A 555 -17.57 -19.22 -17.47
N ARG A 556 -17.20 -19.87 -16.38
CA ARG A 556 -18.13 -20.48 -15.42
C ARG A 556 -17.68 -20.23 -13.98
N ILE A 557 -18.61 -19.81 -13.13
CA ILE A 557 -18.49 -19.74 -11.67
C ILE A 557 -19.68 -20.50 -11.08
N GLY A 558 -19.44 -21.70 -10.60
CA GLY A 558 -20.48 -22.57 -10.05
C GLY A 558 -21.59 -22.86 -11.06
N ASN A 559 -22.82 -22.49 -10.75
CA ASN A 559 -23.98 -22.63 -11.64
C ASN A 559 -24.15 -21.47 -12.64
N GLN A 560 -23.31 -20.43 -12.56
CA GLN A 560 -23.33 -19.29 -13.48
C GLN A 560 -22.44 -19.63 -14.69
N THR A 561 -23.07 -19.83 -15.85
CA THR A 561 -22.38 -20.15 -17.11
C THR A 561 -22.38 -18.94 -18.05
N GLN A 562 -21.63 -19.01 -19.16
CA GLN A 562 -21.59 -17.97 -20.20
C GLN A 562 -21.10 -16.58 -19.73
N LEU A 563 -20.13 -16.54 -18.81
CA LEU A 563 -19.66 -15.30 -18.17
C LEU A 563 -18.61 -14.50 -18.99
N ILE A 564 -18.43 -14.80 -20.29
CA ILE A 564 -17.32 -14.25 -21.09
C ILE A 564 -17.33 -12.72 -21.19
N ASN A 565 -18.50 -12.10 -21.26
CA ASN A 565 -18.65 -10.64 -21.33
C ASN A 565 -19.22 -10.05 -20.03
N SER A 566 -19.26 -10.84 -18.96
CA SER A 566 -19.87 -10.36 -17.73
C SER A 566 -19.01 -9.29 -17.07
N ILE A 567 -19.68 -8.21 -16.68
CA ILE A 567 -19.15 -7.16 -15.81
C ILE A 567 -19.66 -7.31 -14.38
N GLU A 568 -20.43 -8.35 -14.07
CA GLU A 568 -21.03 -8.59 -12.75
C GLU A 568 -20.13 -9.46 -11.86
N TYR A 569 -19.18 -10.16 -12.47
CA TYR A 569 -18.31 -11.10 -11.79
C TYR A 569 -16.83 -10.78 -12.05
N LYS A 570 -16.00 -11.12 -11.06
CA LYS A 570 -14.54 -11.06 -11.16
C LYS A 570 -13.94 -12.42 -10.86
N MET A 571 -12.77 -12.66 -11.45
CA MET A 571 -11.86 -13.71 -10.99
C MET A 571 -10.88 -13.11 -10.00
N VAL A 572 -10.71 -13.80 -8.88
CA VAL A 572 -9.78 -13.43 -7.82
C VAL A 572 -8.84 -14.59 -7.52
N MET A 573 -7.58 -14.25 -7.22
CA MET A 573 -6.59 -15.21 -6.72
C MET A 573 -5.92 -14.66 -5.47
N TYR A 574 -5.95 -15.46 -4.41
CA TYR A 574 -5.35 -15.18 -3.11
C TYR A 574 -4.14 -16.09 -2.91
N ALA A 575 -3.05 -15.59 -2.33
CA ALA A 575 -1.84 -16.36 -2.03
C ALA A 575 -1.44 -16.21 -0.55
N PHE A 576 -1.04 -17.31 0.08
CA PHE A 576 -0.57 -17.38 1.47
C PHE A 576 0.84 -17.96 1.57
#